data_AF-A0A484AR45-F1
#
_entry.id   AF-A0A484AR45-F1
#
_cell.length_a   1.000
_cell.length_b   1.000
_cell.length_c   1.000
_cell.angle_alpha   90.00
_cell.angle_beta   90.00
_cell.angle_gamma   90.00
#
_symmetry.space_group_name_H-M   'P 1'
#
loop_
_entity.id
_entity.type
_entity.pdbx_description
1 polymer ?
#
loop_
_entity_poly.entity_id
_entity_poly.type
_entity_poly.pdbx_seq_one_letter_code
_entity_poly.pdbx_strand_id
1 'polypeptide(L)' 'MRLIRSQFWIPKLKVLIKPVISSCKSCVVYRKRLQTLMMGDLPAERTTFSRPFTFVGVEFAGPFDVKNCTGRACLITKG' A
#
# COMPACT_ATOMS: atom_id res chain seq x y z
N MET A 1 -19.59 -13.43 -17.59
CA MET A 1 -21.03 -13.59 -17.92
C MET A 1 -21.30 -14.22 -19.27
N ARG A 2 -20.53 -13.91 -20.33
CA ARG A 2 -20.71 -14.50 -21.67
C ARG A 2 -20.65 -16.04 -21.66
N LEU A 3 -19.65 -16.61 -20.96
CA LEU A 3 -19.46 -18.06 -20.83
C LEU A 3 -20.62 -18.80 -20.14
N ILE A 4 -21.31 -18.16 -19.19
CA ILE A 4 -22.45 -18.79 -18.51
C ILE A 4 -23.68 -18.73 -19.41
N ARG A 5 -23.87 -17.61 -20.13
CA ARG A 5 -25.00 -17.45 -21.08
C ARG A 5 -24.89 -18.31 -22.33
N SER A 6 -23.70 -18.78 -22.71
CA SER A 6 -23.55 -19.72 -23.82
C SER A 6 -24.02 -21.13 -23.49
N GLN A 7 -24.15 -21.48 -22.21
CA GLN A 7 -24.57 -22.81 -21.77
C GLN A 7 -25.88 -22.82 -21.00
N PHE A 8 -26.27 -21.70 -20.38
CA PHE A 8 -27.44 -21.64 -19.50
C PHE A 8 -28.26 -20.36 -19.71
N TRP A 9 -29.59 -20.50 -19.71
CA TRP A 9 -30.52 -19.38 -19.69
C TRP A 9 -31.08 -19.16 -18.28
N ILE A 10 -30.37 -18.36 -17.48
CA ILE A 10 -30.73 -18.06 -16.09
C ILE A 10 -31.33 -16.64 -15.99
N PRO A 11 -32.60 -16.48 -15.59
CA PRO A 11 -33.21 -15.18 -15.35
C PRO A 11 -32.45 -14.39 -14.28
N LYS A 12 -32.29 -13.08 -14.47
CA LYS A 12 -31.63 -12.16 -13.52
C LYS A 12 -30.23 -12.60 -13.05
N LEU A 13 -29.50 -13.39 -13.84
CA LEU A 13 -28.15 -13.90 -13.52
C LEU A 13 -27.17 -12.85 -12.95
N LYS A 14 -27.23 -11.61 -13.44
CA LYS A 14 -26.41 -10.48 -12.95
C LYS A 14 -26.57 -10.24 -11.45
N VAL A 15 -27.77 -10.40 -10.93
CA VAL A 15 -28.11 -10.17 -9.52
C VAL A 15 -27.50 -11.26 -8.65
N LEU A 16 -27.56 -12.52 -9.10
CA LEU A 16 -27.03 -13.68 -8.38
C LEU A 16 -25.49 -13.69 -8.34
N ILE A 17 -24.84 -13.29 -9.43
CA ILE A 17 -23.37 -13.30 -9.52
C ILE A 17 -22.73 -12.13 -8.76
N LYS A 18 -23.42 -10.98 -8.65
CA LYS A 18 -22.91 -9.80 -7.94
C LYS A 18 -22.35 -10.10 -6.53
N PRO A 19 -23.08 -10.76 -5.61
CA PRO A 19 -22.57 -11.07 -4.28
C PRO A 19 -21.35 -12.00 -4.30
N VAL A 20 -21.32 -12.96 -5.23
CA VAL A 20 -20.21 -13.91 -5.40
C VAL A 20 -18.94 -13.19 -5.86
N ILE A 21 -19.05 -12.27 -6.82
CA ILE A 21 -17.88 -11.49 -7.28
C ILE A 21 -17.42 -10.53 -6.18
N SER A 22 -18.33 -9.94 -5.39
CA SER A 22 -17.96 -9.04 -4.30
C SER A 22 -17.30 -9.73 -3.12
N SER A 23 -17.63 -11.00 -2.84
CA SER A 23 -16.97 -11.77 -1.77
C SER A 23 -15.61 -12.34 -2.20
N CYS A 24 -15.38 -12.47 -3.52
CA CYS A 24 -14.12 -12.98 -4.05
C CYS A 24 -12.99 -11.94 -3.96
N LYS A 25 -12.03 -12.18 -3.06
CA LYS A 25 -10.89 -11.28 -2.81
C LYS A 25 -10.09 -10.95 -4.07
N SER A 26 -9.75 -11.96 -4.88
CA SER A 26 -8.97 -11.76 -6.10
C SER A 26 -9.73 -10.89 -7.10
N CYS A 27 -11.02 -11.16 -7.32
CA CYS A 27 -11.86 -10.33 -8.19
C CYS A 27 -11.96 -8.89 -7.71
N VAL A 28 -12.06 -8.66 -6.39
CA VAL A 28 -12.09 -7.31 -5.81
C VAL A 28 -10.76 -6.59 -6.04
N VAL A 29 -9.62 -7.28 -5.85
CA VAL A 29 -8.29 -6.71 -6.08
C VAL A 29 -8.08 -6.36 -7.55
N TYR A 30 -8.35 -7.28 -8.48
CA TYR A 30 -8.19 -7.00 -9.91
C TYR A 30 -9.17 -5.95 -10.45
N ARG A 31 -10.34 -5.80 -9.82
CA ARG A 31 -11.34 -4.79 -10.19
C ARG A 31 -11.01 -3.40 -9.64
N LYS A 32 -10.17 -3.28 -8.60
CA LYS A 32 -9.81 -1.97 -8.03
C LYS A 32 -9.18 -1.11 -9.13
N ARG A 33 -9.80 0.03 -9.41
CA ARG A 33 -9.17 1.07 -10.22
C ARG A 33 -8.14 1.78 -9.38
N LEU A 34 -7.08 2.25 -10.03
CA LEU A 34 -6.18 3.24 -9.46
C LEU A 34 -7.02 4.46 -9.08
N GLN A 35 -7.13 4.73 -7.79
CA GLN A 35 -7.72 5.97 -7.31
C GLN A 35 -6.61 7.00 -7.18
N THR A 36 -6.90 8.23 -7.56
CA THR A 36 -6.06 9.37 -7.18
C THR A 36 -6.05 9.43 -5.66
N LEU A 37 -4.86 9.40 -5.06
CA LEU A 37 -4.70 9.66 -3.64
C LEU A 37 -5.31 11.03 -3.34
N MET A 38 -6.35 11.07 -2.52
CA MET A 38 -6.78 12.34 -1.92
C MET A 38 -5.76 12.67 -0.84
N MET A 39 -5.03 13.76 -1.05
CA MET A 39 -4.09 14.25 -0.06
C MET A 39 -4.89 14.77 1.13
N GLY A 40 -4.55 14.33 2.34
CA GLY A 40 -5.09 14.92 3.56
C GLY A 40 -4.54 16.33 3.77
N ASP A 41 -5.14 17.05 4.71
CA ASP A 41 -4.64 18.37 5.11
C ASP A 41 -3.20 18.28 5.60
N LEU A 42 -2.39 19.27 5.22
CA LEU A 42 -1.02 19.35 5.69
C LEU A 42 -1.01 19.71 7.19
N PRO A 43 -0.07 19.15 7.97
CA PRO A 43 0.10 19.53 9.37
C PRO A 43 0.46 21.02 9.50
N ALA A 44 0.03 21.65 10.60
CA ALA A 44 0.18 23.09 10.82
C ALA A 44 1.65 23.54 10.80
N GLU A 45 2.56 22.67 11.22
CA GLU A 45 4.01 22.86 11.20
C GLU A 45 4.55 23.06 9.77
N ARG A 46 3.84 22.60 8.74
CA ARG A 46 4.20 22.79 7.32
C ARG A 46 3.50 23.98 6.66
N THR A 47 2.48 24.55 7.28
CA THR A 47 1.64 25.61 6.69
C THR A 47 1.76 26.95 7.41
N THR A 48 2.28 26.96 8.64
CA THR A 48 2.49 28.17 9.43
C THR A 48 3.93 28.67 9.33
N PHE A 49 4.11 30.00 9.37
CA PHE A 49 5.44 30.59 9.40
C PHE A 49 6.12 30.33 10.75
N SER A 50 7.28 29.70 10.72
CA SER A 50 8.15 29.48 11.88
C SER A 50 9.56 29.96 11.60
N ARG A 51 10.37 30.12 12.65
CA ARG A 51 11.80 30.41 12.47
C ARG A 51 12.49 29.22 11.79
N PRO A 52 13.60 29.43 11.06
CA PRO A 52 14.40 28.33 10.51
C PRO A 52 14.75 27.32 11.62
N PHE A 53 14.69 26.03 11.31
CA PHE A 53 14.99 24.91 12.23
C PHE A 53 14.05 24.76 13.45
N THR A 54 12.88 25.42 13.47
CA THR A 54 11.89 25.24 14.55
C THR A 54 11.25 23.85 14.53
N PHE A 55 10.92 23.35 13.35
CA PHE A 55 10.36 22.02 13.14
C PHE A 55 11.31 21.21 12.25
N VAL A 56 11.85 20.11 12.77
CA VAL A 56 12.80 19.24 12.06
C VAL A 56 12.28 17.81 12.11
N GLY A 57 12.26 17.14 10.97
CA GLY A 57 11.95 15.71 10.90
C GLY A 57 13.17 14.90 11.32
N VAL A 58 13.00 14.01 12.30
CA VAL A 58 14.00 13.01 12.67
C VAL A 58 13.39 11.66 12.32
N GLU A 59 14.05 10.94 11.41
CA GLU A 59 13.69 9.56 11.07
C GLU A 59 14.88 8.66 11.35
N PHE A 60 14.62 7.52 11.98
CA PHE A 60 15.61 6.47 12.09
C PHE A 60 15.73 5.81 10.72
N ALA A 61 16.92 5.87 10.14
CA ALA A 61 17.22 5.06 8.99
C ALA A 61 17.34 3.58 9.44
N GLY A 62 16.89 2.67 8.57
CA GLY A 62 16.69 1.25 8.90
C GLY A 62 17.97 0.50 9.30
N PRO A 63 17.85 -0.78 9.69
CA PRO A 63 18.99 -1.55 10.17
C PRO A 63 20.07 -1.59 9.10
N PHE A 64 21.23 -1.05 9.43
CA PHE A 64 22.38 -1.10 8.55
C PHE A 64 23.25 -2.29 8.95
N ASP A 65 23.70 -3.03 7.94
CA ASP A 65 24.72 -4.05 8.13
C ASP A 65 26.07 -3.34 8.28
N VAL A 66 26.56 -3.25 9.52
CA VAL A 66 27.84 -2.62 9.82
C VAL A 66 28.94 -3.67 9.75
N LYS A 67 29.96 -3.40 8.95
CA LYS A 67 31.18 -4.20 8.90
C LYS A 67 32.15 -3.68 9.96
N ASN A 68 32.31 -4.41 11.06
CA ASN A 68 33.36 -4.11 12.03
C ASN A 68 34.68 -4.72 11.56
N CYS A 69 35.45 -3.96 10.80
CA CYS A 69 36.79 -4.34 10.34
C CYS A 69 37.84 -4.12 11.45
N THR A 70 37.66 -4.71 12.63
CA THR A 70 38.72 -4.80 13.64
C THR A 70 39.28 -6.21 13.64
N GLY A 71 40.39 -6.42 12.92
CA GLY A 71 41.09 -7.72 12.80
C GLY A 71 40.66 -8.57 11.58
N ARG A 72 41.10 -9.84 11.55
CA ARG A 72 40.96 -10.75 10.38
C ARG A 72 39.58 -11.42 10.23
N ALA A 73 38.60 -11.05 11.05
CA ALA A 73 37.23 -11.58 10.99
C ALA A 73 36.24 -10.42 10.86
N CYS A 74 35.82 -10.12 9.64
CA CYS A 74 34.80 -9.12 9.37
C CYS A 74 33.42 -9.74 9.67
N LEU A 75 32.96 -9.62 10.91
CA LEU A 75 31.60 -9.98 11.27
C LEU A 75 30.66 -8.83 10.87
N ILE A 76 29.60 -9.17 10.15
CA ILE A 76 28.51 -8.25 9.84
C ILE A 76 27.56 -8.26 11.04
N THR A 77 27.37 -7.11 11.68
CA THR A 77 26.43 -6.95 12.79
C THR A 77 25.32 -5.96 12.42
N LYS A 78 24.13 -6.15 13.00
CA LYS A 78 23.04 -5.19 12.87
C LYS A 78 23.39 -3.93 13.68
N GLY A 79 23.52 -2.80 13.01
CA GLY A 79 23.65 -1.47 13.61
C GLY A 79 22.30 -0.82 13.89
#